data_AF-A0A960WKQ3-F1
#
_entry.id   AF-A0A960WKQ3-F1
#
_cell.length_a   1.000
_cell.length_b   1.000
_cell.length_c   1.000
_cell.angle_alpha   90.00
_cell.angle_beta   90.00
_cell.angle_gamma   90.00
#
_symmetry.space_group_name_H-M   'P 1'
#
loop_
_entity.id
_entity.type
_entity.pdbx_description
1 polymer ?
#
loop_
_entity_poly.entity_id
_entity_poly.type
_entity_poly.pdbx_seq_one_letter_code
_entity_poly.pdbx_strand_id
1 'polypeptide(L)'
;MSVSSCADTLLTSEGFAGIPPEGSLPQAQKITVNTISLGVFEVQARATSATEWLYFDFESGQMVTPTDPLTDNSWDIALQRFKVKINGGNSGNGANSLLPIIGQSFDSLTATPTTFSGAITDRSDAGDGDDACRPAEGTLYAYLDSTFTGNGCWFRYENTQLIVRDVTYVHKTHGNRYYKVRFFNYYSSTGTSGHITFRFSEVGAL
;
A
#
# COMPACT_ATOMS: atom_id res chain seq x y z
N MET A 1 68.72 -27.66 -8.35
CA MET A 1 67.46 -27.91 -9.09
C MET A 1 66.38 -28.26 -8.09
N SER A 2 65.22 -27.65 -8.25
CA SER A 2 63.96 -27.83 -7.51
C SER A 2 63.92 -27.36 -6.05
N VAL A 3 63.44 -26.13 -5.85
CA VAL A 3 62.67 -25.76 -4.66
C VAL A 3 61.24 -25.46 -5.12
N SER A 4 60.31 -26.22 -4.58
CA SER A 4 58.87 -26.12 -4.80
C SER A 4 58.33 -24.85 -4.13
N SER A 5 57.83 -23.88 -4.90
CA SER A 5 57.07 -22.76 -4.36
C SER A 5 55.57 -23.09 -4.42
N CYS A 6 54.92 -23.21 -3.28
CA CYS A 6 53.47 -23.11 -3.22
C CYS A 6 53.10 -21.64 -3.45
N ALA A 7 52.58 -21.34 -4.64
CA ALA A 7 52.00 -20.04 -4.94
C ALA A 7 50.70 -19.90 -4.15
N ASP A 8 50.69 -18.89 -3.30
CA ASP A 8 49.52 -18.37 -2.60
C ASP A 8 48.45 -18.05 -3.65
N THR A 9 47.34 -18.80 -3.59
CA THR A 9 46.23 -18.62 -4.54
C THR A 9 45.50 -17.36 -4.14
N LEU A 10 45.84 -16.26 -4.83
CA LEU A 10 45.08 -15.01 -4.83
C LEU A 10 43.61 -15.34 -5.04
N LEU A 11 42.81 -15.18 -3.98
CA LEU A 11 41.37 -15.10 -4.07
C LEU A 11 41.04 -14.01 -5.10
N THR A 12 40.60 -14.47 -6.28
CA THR A 12 39.99 -13.62 -7.28
C THR A 12 38.86 -12.87 -6.61
N SER A 13 38.91 -11.54 -6.67
CA SER A 13 37.85 -10.65 -6.23
C SER A 13 36.53 -11.12 -6.82
N GLU A 14 35.72 -11.79 -6.00
CA GLU A 14 34.31 -12.03 -6.29
C GLU A 14 33.72 -10.67 -6.63
N GLY A 15 33.22 -10.56 -7.86
CA GLY A 15 32.65 -9.33 -8.37
C GLY A 15 31.60 -8.82 -7.38
N PHE A 16 31.68 -7.53 -7.07
CA PHE A 16 30.53 -6.82 -6.52
C PHE A 16 29.37 -7.06 -7.48
N ALA A 17 28.49 -8.00 -7.13
CA ALA A 17 27.17 -8.09 -7.73
C ALA A 17 26.55 -6.71 -7.49
N GLY A 18 26.45 -5.93 -8.56
CA GLY A 18 25.94 -4.57 -8.50
C GLY A 18 24.60 -4.59 -7.76
N ILE A 19 24.43 -3.64 -6.83
CA ILE A 19 23.13 -3.43 -6.19
C ILE A 19 22.11 -3.32 -7.33
N PRO A 20 21.10 -4.22 -7.39
CA PRO A 20 20.12 -4.17 -8.46
C PRO A 20 19.53 -2.76 -8.52
N PRO A 21 19.39 -2.14 -9.71
CA PRO A 21 18.71 -0.87 -9.81
C PRO A 21 17.34 -0.99 -9.14
N GLU A 22 16.93 0.06 -8.44
CA GLU A 22 15.82 0.10 -7.47
C GLU A 22 14.47 -0.42 -8.00
N GLY A 23 14.33 -0.59 -9.33
CA GLY A 23 13.18 -1.20 -10.02
C GLY A 23 13.27 -2.69 -10.37
N SER A 24 14.32 -3.42 -9.96
CA SER A 24 14.57 -4.81 -10.45
C SER A 24 14.30 -5.93 -9.45
N LEU A 25 13.69 -5.63 -8.29
CA LEU A 25 13.26 -6.68 -7.36
C LEU A 25 12.11 -7.49 -7.98
N PRO A 26 12.11 -8.83 -7.85
CA PRO A 26 10.92 -9.64 -8.11
C PRO A 26 9.75 -9.12 -7.30
N GLN A 27 8.52 -9.18 -7.84
CA GLN A 27 7.33 -8.66 -7.16
C GLN A 27 7.27 -9.17 -5.71
N ALA A 28 7.41 -10.49 -5.49
CA ALA A 28 7.45 -11.15 -4.18
C ALA A 28 8.42 -10.53 -3.13
N GLN A 29 9.47 -9.83 -3.56
CA GLN A 29 10.44 -9.18 -2.66
C GLN A 29 10.14 -7.71 -2.38
N LYS A 30 9.06 -7.17 -2.99
CA LYS A 30 8.63 -5.78 -2.78
C LYS A 30 7.69 -5.62 -1.61
N ILE A 31 7.14 -6.70 -1.04
CA ILE A 31 6.30 -6.66 0.16
C ILE A 31 6.81 -7.65 1.19
N THR A 32 6.88 -7.20 2.44
CA THR A 32 7.00 -8.05 3.63
C THR A 32 5.72 -7.92 4.45
N VAL A 33 5.17 -9.04 4.93
CA VAL A 33 4.02 -9.08 5.82
C VAL A 33 4.45 -9.71 7.14
N ASN A 34 4.29 -8.97 8.24
CA ASN A 34 4.62 -9.43 9.58
C ASN A 34 3.34 -9.50 10.43
N THR A 35 3.12 -10.60 11.13
CA THR A 35 2.10 -10.66 12.18
C THR A 35 2.62 -9.93 13.41
N ILE A 36 1.93 -8.87 13.84
CA ILE A 36 2.32 -8.09 15.04
C ILE A 36 1.54 -8.50 16.29
N SER A 37 0.33 -9.02 16.11
CA SER A 37 -0.49 -9.66 17.14
C SER A 37 -1.53 -10.55 16.47
N LEU A 38 -2.32 -11.30 17.25
CA LEU A 38 -3.32 -12.23 16.70
C LEU A 38 -4.31 -11.49 15.77
N GLY A 39 -4.30 -11.87 14.49
CA GLY A 39 -5.18 -11.29 13.47
C GLY A 39 -4.82 -9.86 13.03
N VAL A 40 -3.66 -9.34 13.43
CA VAL A 40 -3.16 -8.01 13.01
C VAL A 40 -1.84 -8.16 12.28
N PHE A 41 -1.80 -7.60 11.08
CA PHE A 41 -0.66 -7.68 10.18
C PHE A 41 -0.12 -6.30 9.88
N GLU A 42 1.21 -6.18 9.84
CA GLU A 42 1.92 -5.02 9.33
C GLU A 42 2.55 -5.37 7.98
N VAL A 43 2.30 -4.53 6.99
CA VAL A 43 2.80 -4.67 5.63
C VAL A 43 3.81 -3.56 5.38
N GLN A 44 4.97 -3.94 4.88
CA GLN A 44 6.01 -3.03 4.42
C GLN A 44 6.17 -3.22 2.91
N ALA A 45 5.82 -2.21 2.13
CA ALA A 45 5.77 -2.26 0.67
C ALA A 45 6.74 -1.26 0.03
N ARG A 46 7.53 -1.74 -0.93
CA ARG A 46 8.48 -0.97 -1.75
C ARG A 46 7.81 -0.54 -3.06
N ALA A 47 6.84 0.37 -2.96
CA ALA A 47 6.14 0.98 -4.09
C ALA A 47 6.95 2.14 -4.72
N THR A 48 8.25 1.95 -4.93
CA THR A 48 9.15 3.02 -5.40
C THR A 48 8.97 3.36 -6.88
N SER A 49 8.43 2.44 -7.68
CA SER A 49 8.17 2.65 -9.11
C SER A 49 7.07 3.69 -9.37
N ALA A 50 7.26 4.53 -10.39
CA ALA A 50 6.26 5.49 -10.85
C ALA A 50 5.24 4.89 -11.83
N THR A 51 5.50 3.69 -12.35
CA THR A 51 4.73 3.07 -13.44
C THR A 51 4.16 1.70 -13.07
N GLU A 52 4.75 1.01 -12.09
CA GLU A 52 4.30 -0.30 -11.64
C GLU A 52 3.34 -0.17 -10.46
N TRP A 53 2.33 -1.06 -10.42
CA TRP A 53 1.42 -1.20 -9.29
C TRP A 53 1.72 -2.51 -8.55
N LEU A 54 1.78 -2.45 -7.22
CA LEU A 54 1.87 -3.64 -6.36
C LEU A 54 0.47 -3.99 -5.87
N TYR A 55 -0.07 -5.10 -6.34
CA TYR A 55 -1.41 -5.57 -5.96
C TYR A 55 -1.35 -6.46 -4.71
N PHE A 56 -2.29 -6.27 -3.80
CA PHE A 56 -2.36 -6.96 -2.51
C PHE A 56 -3.79 -7.42 -2.22
N ASP A 57 -3.91 -8.60 -1.64
CA ASP A 57 -5.16 -9.21 -1.19
C ASP A 57 -5.15 -9.35 0.34
N PHE A 58 -6.16 -8.79 1.01
CA PHE A 58 -6.22 -8.83 2.47
C PHE A 58 -6.56 -10.22 3.00
N GLU A 59 -7.32 -11.01 2.24
CA GLU A 59 -7.76 -12.34 2.66
C GLU A 59 -6.60 -13.33 2.74
N SER A 60 -5.78 -13.41 1.69
CA SER A 60 -4.54 -14.20 1.72
C SER A 60 -3.41 -13.51 2.49
N GLY A 61 -3.47 -12.18 2.62
CA GLY A 61 -2.38 -11.38 3.19
C GLY A 61 -1.11 -11.45 2.35
N GLN A 62 -1.25 -11.55 1.02
CA GLN A 62 -0.15 -11.73 0.07
C GLN A 62 -0.25 -10.74 -1.09
N MET A 63 0.86 -10.59 -1.83
CA MET A 63 0.77 -9.99 -3.16
C MET A 63 0.18 -10.96 -4.15
N VAL A 64 -0.52 -10.37 -5.10
CA VAL A 64 -1.13 -11.06 -6.23
C VAL A 64 -0.71 -10.38 -7.54
N THR A 65 -0.90 -11.08 -8.64
CA THR A 65 -0.59 -10.58 -9.98
C THR A 65 -1.83 -10.75 -10.84
N PRO A 66 -2.81 -9.82 -10.75
CA PRO A 66 -4.03 -9.93 -11.54
C PRO A 66 -3.70 -9.92 -13.03
N THR A 67 -4.38 -10.77 -13.80
CA THR A 67 -4.15 -10.85 -15.26
C THR A 67 -4.67 -9.60 -15.95
N ASP A 68 -5.87 -9.16 -15.57
CA ASP A 68 -6.45 -7.88 -15.95
C ASP A 68 -7.03 -7.22 -14.69
N PRO A 69 -6.36 -6.21 -14.12
CA PRO A 69 -6.82 -5.54 -12.90
C PRO A 69 -8.25 -5.00 -12.97
N LEU A 70 -8.75 -4.65 -14.16
CA LEU A 70 -10.11 -4.10 -14.29
C LEU A 70 -11.21 -5.14 -14.10
N THR A 71 -10.91 -6.42 -14.32
CA THR A 71 -11.89 -7.51 -14.31
C THR A 71 -11.58 -8.64 -13.32
N ASP A 72 -10.42 -8.57 -12.66
CA ASP A 72 -9.90 -9.59 -11.75
C ASP A 72 -10.21 -9.24 -10.28
N ASN A 73 -10.83 -10.18 -9.54
CA ASN A 73 -11.22 -10.02 -8.14
C ASN A 73 -10.21 -10.61 -7.15
N SER A 74 -9.01 -10.98 -7.60
CA SER A 74 -7.96 -11.54 -6.74
C SER A 74 -7.21 -10.50 -5.90
N TRP A 75 -7.50 -9.20 -6.07
CA TRP A 75 -6.81 -8.10 -5.37
C TRP A 75 -7.81 -7.15 -4.73
N ASP A 76 -7.39 -6.51 -3.63
CA ASP A 76 -8.21 -5.54 -2.88
C ASP A 76 -7.69 -4.11 -2.98
N ILE A 77 -6.37 -3.95 -2.81
CA ILE A 77 -5.68 -2.67 -2.96
C ILE A 77 -4.49 -2.80 -3.90
N ALA A 78 -4.08 -1.69 -4.50
CA ALA A 78 -2.80 -1.61 -5.19
C ALA A 78 -2.04 -0.33 -4.86
N LEU A 79 -0.71 -0.44 -4.80
CA LEU A 79 0.21 0.62 -4.36
C LEU A 79 1.13 1.06 -5.50
N GLN A 80 1.26 2.37 -5.72
CA GLN A 80 2.23 2.96 -6.64
C GLN A 80 2.65 4.34 -6.13
N ARG A 81 3.93 4.50 -5.76
CA ARG A 81 4.39 5.69 -5.03
C ARG A 81 3.49 5.89 -3.82
N PHE A 82 2.90 7.07 -3.66
CA PHE A 82 1.94 7.39 -2.61
C PHE A 82 0.48 7.06 -2.98
N LYS A 83 0.24 6.62 -4.22
CA LYS A 83 -1.10 6.33 -4.74
C LYS A 83 -1.54 4.96 -4.24
N VAL A 84 -2.78 4.90 -3.76
CA VAL A 84 -3.41 3.67 -3.28
C VAL A 84 -4.78 3.58 -3.90
N LYS A 85 -4.98 2.61 -4.79
CA LYS A 85 -6.26 2.33 -5.46
C LYS A 85 -6.93 1.10 -4.85
N ILE A 86 -8.24 0.97 -5.01
CA ILE A 86 -9.02 -0.18 -4.54
C ILE A 86 -9.64 -0.93 -5.72
N ASN A 87 -9.99 -2.21 -5.53
CA ASN A 87 -10.72 -2.98 -6.54
C ASN A 87 -12.22 -2.63 -6.56
N GLY A 88 -12.53 -1.38 -6.89
CA GLY A 88 -13.88 -0.87 -6.93
C GLY A 88 -13.96 0.45 -7.68
N GLY A 89 -15.14 0.72 -8.26
CA GLY A 89 -15.37 1.91 -9.08
C GLY A 89 -14.54 1.88 -10.37
N ASN A 90 -13.80 2.95 -10.65
CA ASN A 90 -13.02 3.09 -11.88
C ASN A 90 -11.77 2.20 -11.96
N SER A 91 -11.33 1.63 -10.84
CA SER A 91 -10.08 0.88 -10.76
C SER A 91 -10.25 -0.64 -10.93
N GLY A 92 -11.47 -1.16 -10.79
CA GLY A 92 -11.78 -2.59 -10.91
C GLY A 92 -13.23 -2.93 -10.54
N ASN A 93 -13.67 -4.14 -10.90
CA ASN A 93 -15.05 -4.62 -10.75
C ASN A 93 -15.30 -5.43 -9.46
N GLY A 94 -14.33 -5.50 -8.54
CA GLY A 94 -14.44 -6.23 -7.27
C GLY A 94 -15.47 -5.67 -6.28
N ALA A 95 -16.11 -4.53 -6.58
CA ALA A 95 -17.08 -3.88 -5.71
C ALA A 95 -16.53 -3.54 -4.31
N ASN A 96 -15.20 -3.38 -4.20
CA ASN A 96 -14.59 -2.92 -2.97
C ASN A 96 -15.02 -1.47 -2.68
N SER A 97 -15.14 -1.14 -1.41
CA SER A 97 -15.51 0.22 -0.96
C SER A 97 -14.83 0.56 0.35
N LEU A 98 -14.61 1.85 0.57
CA LEU A 98 -13.78 2.36 1.66
C LEU A 98 -14.55 3.40 2.47
N LEU A 99 -14.50 3.30 3.80
CA LEU A 99 -15.02 4.30 4.71
C LEU A 99 -13.89 4.81 5.62
N PRO A 100 -13.47 6.09 5.50
CA PRO A 100 -12.58 6.73 6.46
C PRO A 100 -13.27 6.91 7.82
N ILE A 101 -12.62 6.44 8.89
CA ILE A 101 -13.03 6.58 10.29
C ILE A 101 -12.05 7.54 10.97
N ILE A 102 -12.37 8.82 10.92
CA ILE A 102 -11.53 9.90 11.43
C ILE A 102 -11.77 10.07 12.93
N GLY A 103 -10.69 10.21 13.70
CA GLY A 103 -10.75 10.37 15.16
C GLY A 103 -10.80 9.06 15.95
N GLN A 104 -10.78 7.90 15.28
CA GLN A 104 -10.66 6.60 15.93
C GLN A 104 -9.31 5.94 15.61
N SER A 105 -8.63 5.45 16.65
CA SER A 105 -7.37 4.73 16.47
C SER A 105 -7.58 3.35 15.88
N PHE A 106 -6.53 2.81 15.26
CA PHE A 106 -6.58 1.46 14.68
C PHE A 106 -6.90 0.39 15.74
N ASP A 107 -6.36 0.53 16.96
CA ASP A 107 -6.58 -0.44 18.03
C ASP A 107 -7.99 -0.35 18.64
N SER A 108 -8.59 0.84 18.67
CA SER A 108 -9.93 1.02 19.24
C SER A 108 -11.07 0.67 18.27
N LEU A 109 -10.80 0.58 16.97
CA LEU A 109 -11.75 0.07 15.99
C LEU A 109 -11.74 -1.47 16.02
N THR A 110 -12.69 -2.07 16.73
CA THR A 110 -12.77 -3.54 16.91
C THR A 110 -13.90 -4.19 16.11
N ALA A 111 -14.81 -3.40 15.55
CA ALA A 111 -15.91 -3.85 14.71
C ALA A 111 -16.16 -2.83 13.59
N THR A 112 -16.81 -3.27 12.52
CA THR A 112 -17.32 -2.38 11.48
C THR A 112 -18.32 -1.39 12.08
N PRO A 113 -18.33 -0.11 11.69
CA PRO A 113 -19.36 0.84 12.11
C PRO A 113 -20.78 0.32 11.79
N THR A 114 -21.74 0.58 12.67
CA THR A 114 -23.16 0.21 12.46
C THR A 114 -23.73 0.77 11.17
N THR A 115 -23.21 1.90 10.70
CA THR A 115 -23.54 2.51 9.42
C THR A 115 -22.32 2.56 8.52
N PHE A 116 -22.34 1.77 7.45
CA PHE A 116 -21.37 1.86 6.35
C PHE A 116 -21.79 2.88 5.27
N SER A 117 -22.72 3.79 5.62
CA SER A 117 -23.21 4.84 4.74
C SER A 117 -22.11 5.85 4.45
N GLY A 118 -21.97 6.26 3.18
CA GLY A 118 -20.93 7.18 2.75
C GLY A 118 -19.61 6.49 2.38
N ALA A 119 -19.55 5.16 2.36
CA ALA A 119 -18.41 4.47 1.76
C ALA A 119 -18.23 4.87 0.29
N ILE A 120 -16.98 5.08 -0.09
CA ILE A 120 -16.58 5.57 -1.40
C ILE A 120 -15.82 4.51 -2.19
N THR A 121 -15.71 4.75 -3.49
CA THR A 121 -14.90 3.96 -4.42
C THR A 121 -14.00 4.88 -5.22
N ASP A 122 -13.04 4.30 -5.94
CA ASP A 122 -12.23 5.07 -6.87
C ASP A 122 -13.13 5.60 -7.99
N ARG A 123 -13.01 6.89 -8.31
CA ARG A 123 -13.91 7.57 -9.24
C ARG A 123 -13.18 8.51 -10.18
N SER A 124 -13.81 8.81 -11.31
CA SER A 124 -13.34 9.88 -12.19
C SER A 124 -13.29 11.19 -11.43
N ASP A 125 -12.28 11.98 -11.75
CA ASP A 125 -12.05 13.24 -11.11
C ASP A 125 -11.71 14.31 -12.15
N ALA A 126 -12.55 15.33 -12.20
CA ALA A 126 -12.49 16.36 -13.24
C ALA A 126 -11.39 17.40 -12.99
N GLY A 127 -10.69 17.34 -11.86
CA GLY A 127 -9.60 18.27 -11.58
C GLY A 127 -10.08 19.61 -11.06
N ASP A 128 -10.46 19.71 -9.78
CA ASP A 128 -10.65 20.99 -9.08
C ASP A 128 -9.48 21.33 -8.13
N GLY A 129 -9.19 22.61 -7.91
CA GLY A 129 -7.96 23.05 -7.22
C GLY A 129 -7.86 22.67 -5.73
N ASP A 130 -8.83 21.97 -5.16
CA ASP A 130 -9.04 21.86 -3.71
C ASP A 130 -8.53 20.53 -3.10
N ASP A 131 -8.05 19.59 -3.94
CA ASP A 131 -7.58 18.29 -3.48
C ASP A 131 -6.08 18.25 -3.15
N ALA A 132 -5.77 18.50 -1.87
CA ALA A 132 -4.40 18.55 -1.32
C ALA A 132 -3.62 17.22 -1.40
N CYS A 133 -4.24 16.13 -1.86
CA CYS A 133 -3.70 14.77 -1.87
C CYS A 133 -3.58 14.12 -3.25
N ARG A 134 -3.78 14.90 -4.33
CA ARG A 134 -4.04 14.34 -5.64
C ARG A 134 -2.82 13.65 -6.30
N PRO A 135 -3.01 12.51 -6.97
CA PRO A 135 -2.27 12.21 -8.18
C PRO A 135 -2.77 13.14 -9.31
N ALA A 136 -1.96 13.42 -10.33
CA ALA A 136 -2.36 14.30 -11.45
C ALA A 136 -3.72 13.91 -12.09
N GLU A 137 -4.32 14.82 -12.87
CA GLU A 137 -5.63 14.70 -13.54
C GLU A 137 -5.99 13.26 -13.96
N GLY A 138 -7.23 12.82 -13.65
CA GLY A 138 -7.74 11.50 -14.05
C GLY A 138 -8.68 10.85 -13.03
N THR A 139 -8.13 10.02 -12.14
CA THR A 139 -8.89 9.22 -11.16
C THR A 139 -8.56 9.64 -9.74
N LEU A 140 -9.59 9.94 -8.95
CA LEU A 140 -9.49 10.09 -7.50
C LEU A 140 -9.59 8.72 -6.86
N TYR A 141 -8.47 8.29 -6.26
CA TYR A 141 -8.45 7.05 -5.49
C TYR A 141 -9.02 7.26 -4.08
N ALA A 142 -9.74 6.28 -3.56
CA ALA A 142 -10.52 6.41 -2.34
C ALA A 142 -9.67 6.76 -1.11
N TYR A 143 -8.45 6.23 -1.01
CA TYR A 143 -7.51 6.56 0.07
C TYR A 143 -6.89 7.96 -0.04
N LEU A 144 -7.09 8.65 -1.16
CA LEU A 144 -6.59 10.01 -1.42
C LEU A 144 -7.71 11.05 -1.36
N ASP A 145 -8.93 10.63 -1.01
CA ASP A 145 -10.11 11.49 -1.01
C ASP A 145 -10.11 12.47 0.18
N SER A 146 -9.77 13.72 -0.10
CA SER A 146 -9.78 14.82 0.88
C SER A 146 -11.18 15.38 1.16
N THR A 147 -12.20 15.00 0.39
CA THR A 147 -13.54 15.61 0.47
C THR A 147 -14.37 15.14 1.67
N PHE A 148 -13.93 14.07 2.35
CA PHE A 148 -14.54 13.66 3.62
C PHE A 148 -14.41 14.74 4.69
N THR A 149 -15.47 14.91 5.49
CA THR A 149 -15.42 15.75 6.69
C THR A 149 -14.30 15.29 7.61
N GLY A 150 -13.30 16.16 7.84
CA GLY A 150 -12.10 15.82 8.61
C GLY A 150 -10.90 15.33 7.78
N ASN A 151 -11.04 15.30 6.44
CA ASN A 151 -10.06 14.88 5.44
C ASN A 151 -9.68 13.39 5.54
N GLY A 152 -10.25 12.59 4.64
CA GLY A 152 -10.06 11.13 4.56
C GLY A 152 -8.81 10.69 3.82
N CYS A 153 -7.94 11.62 3.41
CA CYS A 153 -6.68 11.27 2.77
C CYS A 153 -5.71 10.63 3.77
N TRP A 154 -4.93 9.64 3.32
CA TRP A 154 -3.97 8.94 4.20
C TRP A 154 -2.72 9.75 4.55
N PHE A 155 -2.50 10.88 3.89
CA PHE A 155 -1.38 11.78 4.17
C PHE A 155 -1.77 13.27 4.08
N ARG A 156 -0.81 14.12 4.38
CA ARG A 156 -0.79 15.53 3.96
C ARG A 156 0.62 15.90 3.52
N TYR A 157 0.73 16.95 2.72
CA TYR A 157 2.02 17.59 2.52
C TYR A 157 2.33 18.55 3.67
N GLU A 158 3.53 18.46 4.22
CA GLU A 158 4.17 19.51 5.02
C GLU A 158 5.46 19.90 4.30
N ASN A 159 5.50 21.13 3.79
CA ASN A 159 6.51 21.55 2.82
C ASN A 159 6.52 20.61 1.60
N THR A 160 7.62 19.88 1.39
CA THR A 160 7.80 18.90 0.31
C THR A 160 7.71 17.46 0.80
N GLN A 161 7.39 17.23 2.07
CA GLN A 161 7.33 15.90 2.68
C GLN A 161 5.89 15.42 2.88
N LEU A 162 5.71 14.11 2.69
CA LEU A 162 4.45 13.41 2.93
C LEU A 162 4.37 12.94 4.38
N ILE A 163 3.47 13.55 5.14
CA ILE A 163 3.23 13.19 6.53
C ILE A 163 1.96 12.37 6.61
N VAL A 164 2.09 11.12 7.08
CA VAL A 164 0.96 10.21 7.27
C VAL A 164 -0.04 10.82 8.26
N ARG A 165 -1.33 10.69 7.95
CA ARG A 165 -2.42 11.14 8.83
C ARG A 165 -2.86 10.03 9.77
N ASP A 166 -3.41 10.45 10.90
CA ASP A 166 -4.13 9.57 11.83
C ASP A 166 -5.55 9.31 11.31
N VAL A 167 -5.65 8.48 10.27
CA VAL A 167 -6.94 8.05 9.71
C VAL A 167 -6.94 6.52 9.68
N THR A 168 -7.93 5.94 10.34
CA THR A 168 -8.24 4.51 10.23
C THR A 168 -9.32 4.36 9.18
N TYR A 169 -9.25 3.32 8.36
CA TYR A 169 -10.24 3.05 7.32
C TYR A 169 -10.91 1.72 7.59
N VAL A 170 -12.17 1.58 7.19
CA VAL A 170 -12.80 0.27 6.99
C VAL A 170 -12.92 0.03 5.49
N HIS A 171 -12.27 -1.04 5.02
CA HIS A 171 -12.28 -1.49 3.65
C HIS A 171 -13.19 -2.72 3.55
N LYS A 172 -14.24 -2.62 2.75
CA LYS A 172 -15.08 -3.76 2.36
C LYS A 172 -14.55 -4.38 1.08
N THR A 173 -14.31 -5.68 1.06
CA THR A 173 -13.82 -6.43 -0.11
C THR A 173 -14.94 -7.10 -0.89
N HIS A 174 -14.63 -7.60 -2.09
CA HIS A 174 -15.54 -8.39 -2.94
C HIS A 174 -16.22 -9.55 -2.19
N GLY A 175 -15.49 -10.22 -1.29
CA GLY A 175 -15.99 -11.33 -0.47
C GLY A 175 -16.97 -10.91 0.64
N ASN A 176 -17.39 -9.64 0.71
CA ASN A 176 -18.12 -9.04 1.84
C ASN A 176 -17.39 -9.17 3.18
N ARG A 177 -16.05 -9.19 3.15
CA ARG A 177 -15.22 -9.11 4.36
C ARG A 177 -14.84 -7.65 4.61
N TYR A 178 -14.61 -7.32 5.87
CA TYR A 178 -14.30 -5.97 6.29
C TYR A 178 -12.95 -5.95 6.99
N TYR A 179 -12.08 -5.04 6.56
CA TYR A 179 -10.76 -4.88 7.14
C TYR A 179 -10.60 -3.47 7.64
N LYS A 180 -10.13 -3.32 8.88
CA LYS A 180 -9.55 -2.05 9.30
C LYS A 180 -8.18 -1.91 8.68
N VAL A 181 -7.86 -0.74 8.16
CA VAL A 181 -6.58 -0.42 7.52
C VAL A 181 -6.07 0.91 8.07
N ARG A 182 -4.76 1.04 8.30
CA ARG A 182 -4.14 2.33 8.63
C ARG A 182 -2.70 2.39 8.13
N PHE A 183 -2.33 3.53 7.57
CA PHE A 183 -0.96 3.81 7.14
C PHE A 183 -0.13 4.38 8.29
N PHE A 184 1.17 4.09 8.28
CA PHE A 184 2.12 4.50 9.32
C PHE A 184 3.37 5.16 8.74
N ASN A 185 3.73 4.87 7.49
CA ASN A 185 4.95 5.41 6.90
C ASN A 185 4.88 5.46 5.36
N TYR A 186 5.69 6.33 4.76
CA TYR A 186 5.91 6.45 3.31
C TYR A 186 7.40 6.43 2.90
N TYR A 187 8.30 6.64 3.87
CA TYR A 187 9.75 6.74 3.62
C TYR A 187 10.50 5.57 4.24
N SER A 188 11.62 5.16 3.62
CA SER A 188 12.53 4.22 4.26
C SER A 188 13.18 4.85 5.50
N SER A 189 13.88 4.05 6.30
CA SER A 189 14.71 4.55 7.41
C SER A 189 15.81 5.53 6.95
N THR A 190 16.14 5.55 5.66
CA THR A 190 17.11 6.47 5.04
C THR A 190 16.45 7.63 4.28
N GLY A 191 15.12 7.78 4.34
CA GLY A 191 14.39 8.87 3.70
C GLY A 191 14.01 8.63 2.23
N THR A 192 14.19 7.42 1.70
CA THR A 192 13.77 7.07 0.34
C THR A 192 12.25 7.00 0.24
N SER A 193 11.65 7.74 -0.69
CA SER A 193 10.19 7.76 -0.91
C SER A 193 9.66 6.48 -1.55
N GLY A 194 8.41 6.11 -1.25
CA GLY A 194 7.75 4.94 -1.83
C GLY A 194 7.93 3.67 -1.00
N HIS A 195 8.29 3.81 0.28
CA HIS A 195 8.35 2.73 1.25
C HIS A 195 7.14 2.85 2.18
N ILE A 196 6.02 2.28 1.76
CA ILE A 196 4.77 2.35 2.50
C ILE A 196 4.78 1.33 3.63
N THR A 197 4.41 1.76 4.83
CA THR A 197 4.02 0.86 5.92
C THR A 197 2.55 1.05 6.22
N PHE A 198 1.77 -0.03 6.24
CA PHE A 198 0.39 -0.02 6.71
C PHE A 198 0.10 -1.25 7.56
N ARG A 199 -0.95 -1.18 8.37
CA ARG A 199 -1.48 -2.32 9.11
C ARG A 199 -2.88 -2.63 8.66
N PHE A 200 -3.24 -3.89 8.72
CA PHE A 200 -4.60 -4.34 8.50
C PHE A 200 -4.99 -5.46 9.46
N SER A 201 -6.30 -5.59 9.69
CA SER A 201 -6.90 -6.64 10.49
C SER A 201 -8.35 -6.80 10.07
N GLU A 202 -8.85 -8.02 10.01
CA GLU A 202 -10.27 -8.24 9.76
C GLU A 202 -11.10 -7.74 10.96
N VAL A 203 -12.22 -7.10 10.67
CA VAL A 203 -13.23 -6.70 11.65
C VAL A 203 -14.56 -7.33 11.26
N GLY A 204 -15.31 -7.79 12.26
CA GLY A 204 -16.64 -8.34 12.00
C GLY A 204 -17.57 -7.29 11.41
N ALA A 205 -18.47 -7.72 10.53
CA ALA A 205 -19.71 -6.98 10.29
C ALA A 205 -20.57 -7.05 11.57
N LEU A 206 -21.20 -5.94 11.94
CA LEU A 206 -22.19 -5.92 13.03
C LEU A 206 -23.51 -6.56 12.58
#